data_AF-A0A4U1FS83-F1
#
_entry.id   AF-A0A4U1FS83-F1
#
_cell.length_a   1.000
_cell.length_b   1.000
_cell.length_c   1.000
_cell.angle_alpha   90.00
_cell.angle_beta   90.00
_cell.angle_gamma   90.00
#
_symmetry.space_group_name_H-M   'P 1'
#
loop_
_entity.id
_entity.type
_entity.pdbx_description
1 polymer ?
#
loop_
_entity_poly.entity_id
_entity_poly.type
_entity_poly.pdbx_seq_one_letter_code
_entity_poly.pdbx_strand_id
1 'polypeptide(L)'
;MAQSVNITELNLPQLEVLKNQLDQEVEFLSTSIAQLKVVQTKYVEAKDCLNVLNKSNEGKELLVPLTSSMYVPGKLHDVEHVLIDVGTGYYVEKTAEDARDFFKRKIDFLTKQMEKIQPALQEKHAMKQGVIQCSSWRLHPGPFEERGSKFCAGRRALPALPVVVETAGKRKWGLLGRFLFRVGALPPHRGSCMGHRFLRGSLPLLLLPPPRRSPHLKRILESVPLSKRPRSQLMAPPRIGTHNGTFHCDEALACALLRLLPEYRDAEIVRTRDPEKLASCDIVVDVGGEYDPQRHRYDHHQRSFTETMSSLSLGKPWQTKLSSAGLIYLHFGHKLLAQLLVTSEEDSVVGTLYDKMYENFVEEVDAVDNGISQWEEGEPRYAVTTTLSARVARLNPTWNQPNQDTEAGFKRAMDLVREEFLQRLDFYQHSWLPARALVEEALAQRFQVDPSGEIIELVKGGCPWKEHLYHLESGLSSPGTIAFVIYTDQAGQWRVQCVPKELHSFQSRLPLPEPWRGLRDEALDQVSGIPGCVFVHTSGFIGGHRTREGALSMARATLAQRAAPMPPTNSLVQ
;
A
#
# COMPACT_ATOMS: atom_id res chain seq x y z
N MET A 1 20.53 10.71 32.16
CA MET A 1 20.40 10.07 33.49
C MET A 1 19.00 9.46 33.52
N ALA A 2 18.88 8.14 33.63
CA ALA A 2 17.58 7.49 33.74
C ALA A 2 17.04 7.69 35.16
N GLN A 3 15.82 8.21 35.29
CA GLN A 3 15.16 8.35 36.59
C GLN A 3 14.58 6.99 37.01
N SER A 4 15.10 6.43 38.10
CA SER A 4 14.54 5.26 38.77
C SER A 4 13.25 5.67 39.50
N VAL A 5 12.10 5.16 39.04
CA VAL A 5 10.81 5.40 39.70
C VAL A 5 10.62 4.39 40.83
N ASN A 6 10.38 4.87 42.05
CA ASN A 6 10.12 4.01 43.20
C ASN A 6 8.66 3.52 43.17
N ILE A 7 8.48 2.21 42.95
CA ILE A 7 7.16 1.58 42.80
C ILE A 7 6.32 1.71 44.09
N THR A 8 6.96 1.86 45.25
CA THR A 8 6.26 2.02 46.55
C THR A 8 5.67 3.42 46.77
N GLU A 9 5.96 4.39 45.89
CA GLU A 9 5.45 5.76 45.98
C GLU A 9 4.26 6.03 45.03
N LEU A 10 3.95 5.07 44.15
CA LEU A 10 2.86 5.18 43.17
C LEU A 10 1.48 4.85 43.79
N ASN A 11 0.44 5.58 43.36
CA ASN A 11 -0.95 5.32 43.74
C ASN A 11 -1.59 4.22 42.87
N LEU A 12 -2.77 3.71 43.27
CA LEU A 12 -3.43 2.59 42.58
C LEU A 12 -3.68 2.85 41.08
N PRO A 13 -4.21 4.01 40.65
CA PRO A 13 -4.35 4.32 39.22
C PRO A 13 -3.01 4.33 38.45
N GLN A 14 -1.93 4.84 39.06
CA GLN A 14 -0.60 4.85 38.45
C GLN A 14 -0.02 3.44 38.31
N LEU A 15 -0.25 2.56 39.28
CA LEU A 15 0.17 1.15 39.23
C LEU A 15 -0.59 0.38 38.14
N GLU A 16 -1.88 0.67 37.92
CA GLU A 16 -2.68 0.05 36.87
C GLU A 16 -2.22 0.45 35.47
N VAL A 17 -1.93 1.74 35.25
CA VAL A 17 -1.35 2.23 33.98
C VAL A 17 0.02 1.61 33.74
N LEU A 18 0.88 1.55 34.76
CA LEU A 18 2.22 0.95 34.65
C LEU A 18 2.14 -0.55 34.36
N LYS A 19 1.19 -1.28 34.98
CA LYS A 19 0.95 -2.70 34.69
C LYS A 19 0.58 -2.90 33.23
N ASN A 20 -0.37 -2.12 32.70
CA ASN A 20 -0.80 -2.25 31.30
C ASN A 20 0.34 -1.97 30.30
N GLN A 21 1.19 -0.99 30.60
CA GLN A 21 2.39 -0.71 29.80
C GLN A 21 3.37 -1.89 29.82
N LEU A 22 3.64 -2.46 31.00
CA LEU A 22 4.53 -3.61 31.14
C LEU A 22 3.95 -4.88 30.49
N ASP A 23 2.62 -5.05 30.50
CA ASP A 23 1.93 -6.13 29.79
C ASP A 23 2.17 -6.05 28.28
N GLN A 24 2.02 -4.86 27.68
CA GLN A 24 2.30 -4.65 26.25
C GLN A 24 3.77 -4.91 25.90
N GLU A 25 4.70 -4.46 26.74
CA GLU A 25 6.14 -4.70 26.52
C GLU A 25 6.50 -6.19 26.62
N VAL A 26 5.93 -6.91 27.59
CA VAL A 26 6.10 -8.36 27.72
C VAL A 26 5.54 -9.10 26.50
N GLU A 27 4.34 -8.72 26.04
CA GLU A 27 3.69 -9.32 24.87
C GLU A 27 4.51 -9.09 23.59
N PHE A 28 5.02 -7.87 23.40
CA PHE A 28 5.87 -7.53 22.25
C PHE A 28 7.16 -8.35 22.21
N LEU A 29 7.88 -8.44 23.34
CA LEU A 29 9.13 -9.20 23.43
C LEU A 29 8.88 -10.71 23.30
N SER A 30 7.79 -11.22 23.90
CA SER A 30 7.40 -12.63 23.79
C SER A 30 7.05 -13.02 22.36
N THR A 31 6.26 -12.19 21.67
CA THR A 31 5.89 -12.41 20.26
C THR A 31 7.12 -12.38 19.36
N SER A 32 8.05 -11.47 19.62
CA SER A 32 9.31 -11.36 18.87
C SER A 32 10.16 -12.62 18.99
N ILE A 33 10.30 -13.19 20.21
CA ILE A 33 11.01 -14.46 20.42
C ILE A 33 10.28 -15.62 19.71
N ALA A 34 8.95 -15.68 19.79
CA ALA A 34 8.16 -16.71 19.13
C ALA A 34 8.37 -16.69 17.60
N GLN A 35 8.36 -15.51 16.98
CA GLN A 35 8.63 -15.35 15.55
C GLN A 35 10.06 -15.78 15.16
N LEU A 36 11.07 -15.39 15.94
CA LEU A 36 12.46 -15.81 15.70
C LEU A 36 12.62 -17.34 15.81
N LYS A 37 11.89 -17.97 16.74
CA LYS A 37 11.90 -19.42 16.92
C LYS A 37 11.29 -20.15 15.74
N VAL A 38 10.20 -19.65 15.15
CA VAL A 38 9.62 -20.21 13.92
C VAL A 38 10.63 -20.19 12.77
N VAL A 39 11.38 -19.09 12.60
CA VAL A 39 12.42 -19.00 11.56
C VAL A 39 13.58 -19.96 11.86
N GLN A 40 13.99 -20.07 13.12
CA GLN A 40 15.03 -21.02 13.52
C GLN A 40 14.62 -22.46 13.22
N THR A 41 13.37 -22.85 13.52
CA THR A 41 12.83 -24.18 13.22
C THR A 41 12.97 -24.51 11.74
N LYS A 42 12.65 -23.57 10.84
CA LYS A 42 12.83 -23.77 9.38
C LYS A 42 14.28 -24.07 8.99
N TYR A 43 15.25 -23.39 9.60
CA TYR A 43 16.67 -23.66 9.34
C TYR A 43 17.15 -25.00 9.92
N VAL A 44 16.60 -25.42 11.06
CA VAL A 44 16.86 -26.74 11.64
C VAL A 44 16.28 -27.83 10.73
N GLU A 45 15.02 -27.70 10.33
CA GLU A 45 14.34 -28.64 9.41
C GLU A 45 15.10 -28.75 8.08
N ALA A 46 15.50 -27.63 7.47
CA ALA A 46 16.27 -27.64 6.23
C ALA A 46 17.63 -28.34 6.37
N LYS A 47 18.32 -28.12 7.50
CA LYS A 47 19.58 -28.80 7.82
C LYS A 47 19.37 -30.30 8.01
N ASP A 48 18.29 -30.70 8.69
CA ASP A 48 17.97 -32.10 8.93
C ASP A 48 17.59 -32.82 7.63
N CYS A 49 16.80 -32.19 6.75
CA CYS A 49 16.55 -32.69 5.40
C CYS A 49 17.85 -32.89 4.61
N LEU A 50 18.80 -31.96 4.73
CA LEU A 50 20.10 -32.05 4.07
C LEU A 50 21.00 -33.16 4.63
N ASN A 51 20.80 -33.59 5.88
CA ASN A 51 21.51 -34.75 6.44
C ASN A 51 20.97 -36.08 5.88
N VAL A 52 19.68 -36.10 5.50
CA VAL A 52 19.07 -37.25 4.84
C VAL A 52 19.52 -37.33 3.38
N LEU A 53 19.87 -36.20 2.75
CA LEU A 53 20.36 -36.11 1.38
C LEU A 53 21.80 -36.63 1.25
N ASN A 54 21.97 -37.80 0.61
CA ASN A 54 23.28 -38.41 0.39
C ASN A 54 23.25 -39.35 -0.83
N LYS A 55 24.40 -39.76 -1.35
CA LYS A 55 24.49 -40.57 -2.59
C LYS A 55 23.67 -41.87 -2.60
N SER A 56 23.28 -42.41 -1.43
CA SER A 56 22.44 -43.62 -1.36
C SER A 56 20.96 -43.40 -1.66
N ASN A 57 20.50 -42.14 -1.76
CA ASN A 57 19.13 -41.80 -2.10
C ASN A 57 18.96 -41.14 -3.46
N GLU A 58 20.05 -40.94 -4.20
CA GLU A 58 19.98 -40.51 -5.59
C GLU A 58 19.17 -41.52 -6.43
N GLY A 59 18.29 -41.01 -7.29
CA GLY A 59 17.36 -41.79 -8.10
C GLY A 59 16.11 -42.30 -7.36
N LYS A 60 15.98 -42.09 -6.04
CA LYS A 60 14.75 -42.44 -5.31
C LYS A 60 13.61 -41.49 -5.65
N GLU A 61 12.39 -42.00 -5.52
CA GLU A 61 11.17 -41.24 -5.74
C GLU A 61 10.82 -40.45 -4.47
N LEU A 62 10.56 -39.15 -4.62
CA LEU A 62 10.16 -38.22 -3.57
C LEU A 62 8.85 -37.55 -3.95
N LEU A 63 7.97 -37.40 -2.98
CA LEU A 63 6.76 -36.58 -3.10
C LEU A 63 7.10 -35.16 -2.66
N VAL A 64 7.08 -34.22 -3.60
CA VAL A 64 7.29 -32.80 -3.31
C VAL A 64 5.96 -32.06 -3.34
N PRO A 65 5.70 -31.16 -2.37
CA PRO A 65 4.46 -30.40 -2.35
C PRO A 65 4.42 -29.44 -3.55
N LEU A 66 3.43 -29.62 -4.42
CA LEU A 66 3.15 -28.71 -5.54
C LEU A 66 2.29 -27.52 -5.07
N THR A 67 1.37 -27.78 -4.14
CA THR A 67 0.54 -26.77 -3.46
C THR A 67 0.20 -27.27 -2.04
N SER A 68 -0.54 -26.47 -1.27
CA SER A 68 -0.89 -26.73 0.14
C SER A 68 -1.64 -28.04 0.40
N SER A 69 -2.19 -28.70 -0.63
CA SER A 69 -2.91 -29.97 -0.51
C SER A 69 -2.61 -30.98 -1.63
N MET A 70 -1.58 -30.73 -2.46
CA MET A 70 -1.19 -31.65 -3.53
C MET A 70 0.30 -31.91 -3.53
N TYR A 71 0.67 -33.17 -3.72
CA TYR A 71 2.05 -33.62 -3.87
C TYR A 71 2.23 -34.20 -5.27
N VAL A 72 3.40 -33.96 -5.85
CA VAL A 72 3.80 -34.53 -7.13
C VAL A 72 4.99 -35.47 -6.92
N PRO A 73 4.98 -36.69 -7.51
CA PRO A 73 6.14 -37.57 -7.47
C PRO A 73 7.25 -37.04 -8.40
N GLY A 74 8.49 -37.13 -7.94
CA GLY A 74 9.68 -36.79 -8.70
C GLY A 74 10.84 -37.71 -8.34
N LYS A 75 11.85 -37.81 -9.21
CA LYS A 75 13.08 -38.55 -8.93
C LYS A 75 14.17 -37.58 -8.47
N LEU A 76 14.83 -37.92 -7.37
CA LEU A 76 15.92 -37.12 -6.85
C LEU A 76 17.17 -37.28 -7.72
N HIS A 77 17.69 -36.16 -8.21
CA HIS A 77 18.93 -36.07 -8.99
C HIS A 77 19.81 -34.98 -8.38
N ASP A 78 21.12 -35.21 -8.39
CA ASP A 78 22.14 -34.33 -7.80
C ASP A 78 21.91 -34.03 -6.30
N VAL A 79 22.59 -34.82 -5.46
CA VAL A 79 22.55 -34.70 -4.00
C VAL A 79 23.64 -33.78 -3.44
N GLU A 80 24.57 -33.34 -4.29
CA GLU A 80 25.75 -32.57 -3.88
C GLU A 80 25.49 -31.06 -3.98
N HIS A 81 24.63 -30.61 -4.91
CA HIS A 81 24.30 -29.20 -5.09
C HIS A 81 22.87 -28.89 -4.62
N VAL A 82 22.74 -27.83 -3.83
CA VAL A 82 21.47 -27.36 -3.31
C VAL A 82 21.33 -25.87 -3.48
N LEU A 83 20.08 -25.44 -3.65
CA LEU A 83 19.74 -24.03 -3.77
C LEU A 83 19.47 -23.43 -2.39
N ILE A 84 20.20 -22.36 -2.04
CA ILE A 84 20.05 -21.66 -0.76
C ILE A 84 19.49 -20.25 -1.00
N ASP A 85 18.37 -19.94 -0.35
CA ASP A 85 17.87 -18.57 -0.24
C ASP A 85 18.73 -17.76 0.74
N VAL A 86 19.43 -16.75 0.23
CA VAL A 86 20.30 -15.87 1.03
C VAL A 86 19.59 -14.59 1.48
N GLY A 87 18.32 -14.39 1.08
CA GLY A 87 17.50 -13.21 1.32
C GLY A 87 17.33 -12.34 0.09
N THR A 88 16.43 -11.35 0.16
CA THR A 88 16.10 -10.41 -0.94
C THR A 88 15.65 -11.08 -2.24
N GLY A 89 15.23 -12.35 -2.19
CA GLY A 89 14.79 -13.13 -3.36
C GLY A 89 15.93 -13.65 -4.23
N TYR A 90 17.15 -13.74 -3.68
CA TYR A 90 18.29 -14.33 -4.38
C TYR A 90 18.53 -15.76 -3.91
N TYR A 91 18.68 -16.64 -4.89
CA TYR A 91 19.06 -18.02 -4.69
C TYR A 91 20.49 -18.23 -5.15
N VAL A 92 21.28 -18.89 -4.31
CA VAL A 92 22.67 -19.23 -4.61
C VAL A 92 22.82 -20.73 -4.53
N GLU A 93 23.33 -21.32 -5.60
CA GLU A 93 23.70 -22.73 -5.63
C GLU A 93 24.96 -22.95 -4.79
N LYS A 94 24.92 -23.94 -3.89
CA LYS A 94 26.00 -24.29 -2.97
C LYS A 94 26.13 -25.80 -2.89
N THR A 95 27.31 -26.24 -2.49
CA THR A 95 27.51 -27.64 -2.09
C THR A 95 26.70 -27.95 -0.83
N ALA A 96 26.33 -29.22 -0.64
CA ALA A 96 25.63 -29.68 0.55
C ALA A 96 26.41 -29.38 1.84
N GLU A 97 27.75 -29.40 1.80
CA GLU A 97 28.60 -28.99 2.93
C GLU A 97 28.48 -27.50 3.24
N ASP A 98 28.63 -26.64 2.23
CA ASP A 98 28.51 -25.19 2.40
C ASP A 98 27.13 -24.76 2.89
N ALA A 99 26.09 -25.48 2.45
CA ALA A 99 24.72 -25.30 2.88
C ALA A 99 24.52 -25.67 4.36
N ARG A 100 25.09 -26.80 4.82
CA ARG A 100 25.07 -27.18 6.25
C ARG A 100 25.71 -26.10 7.13
N ASP A 101 26.85 -25.56 6.69
CA ASP A 101 27.55 -24.49 7.39
C ASP A 101 26.77 -23.16 7.37
N PHE A 102 26.10 -22.86 6.26
CA PHE A 102 25.20 -21.71 6.17
C PHE A 102 24.05 -21.82 7.17
N PHE A 103 23.33 -22.95 7.20
CA PHE A 103 22.23 -23.14 8.14
C PHE A 103 22.70 -23.11 9.59
N LYS A 104 23.83 -23.75 9.91
CA LYS A 104 24.44 -23.68 11.25
C LYS A 104 24.70 -22.22 11.67
N ARG A 105 25.35 -21.42 10.82
CA ARG A 105 25.60 -19.99 11.12
C ARG A 105 24.32 -19.19 11.31
N LYS A 106 23.27 -19.45 10.53
CA LYS A 106 21.97 -18.78 10.67
C LYS A 106 21.24 -19.16 11.96
N ILE A 107 21.28 -20.44 12.33
CA ILE A 107 20.75 -20.94 13.61
C ILE A 107 21.47 -20.24 14.77
N ASP A 108 22.81 -20.22 14.76
CA ASP A 108 23.62 -19.59 15.81
C ASP A 108 23.35 -18.07 15.89
N PHE A 109 23.20 -17.40 14.75
CA PHE A 109 22.83 -15.99 14.70
C PHE A 109 21.47 -15.72 15.34
N LEU A 110 20.45 -16.52 15.01
CA LEU A 110 19.11 -16.37 15.58
C LEU A 110 19.09 -16.68 17.08
N THR A 111 19.78 -17.74 17.52
CA THR A 111 19.97 -18.06 18.95
C THR A 111 20.54 -16.85 19.69
N LYS A 112 21.59 -16.24 19.15
CA LYS A 112 22.23 -15.07 19.76
C LYS A 112 21.32 -13.83 19.79
N GLN A 113 20.40 -13.67 18.84
CA GLN A 113 19.41 -12.58 18.92
C GLN A 113 18.36 -12.86 19.99
N MET A 114 17.87 -14.10 20.09
CA MET A 114 16.92 -14.49 21.14
C MET A 114 17.54 -14.34 22.53
N GLU A 115 18.80 -14.76 22.71
CA GLU A 115 19.55 -14.60 23.97
C GLU A 115 19.74 -13.14 24.40
N LYS A 116 19.72 -12.16 23.47
CA LYS A 116 19.74 -10.73 23.82
C LYS A 116 18.40 -10.22 24.31
N ILE A 117 17.30 -10.81 23.83
CA ILE A 117 15.94 -10.40 24.15
C ILE A 117 15.46 -11.09 25.45
N GLN A 118 15.92 -12.32 25.70
CA GLN A 118 15.52 -13.13 26.85
C GLN A 118 15.69 -12.42 28.21
N PRO A 119 16.81 -11.74 28.52
CA PRO A 119 16.99 -11.06 29.80
C PRO A 119 16.05 -9.86 29.94
N ALA A 120 15.83 -9.10 28.85
CA ALA A 120 14.91 -7.98 28.84
C ALA A 120 13.46 -8.44 29.09
N LEU A 121 13.05 -9.58 28.49
CA LEU A 121 11.75 -10.17 28.76
C LEU A 121 11.60 -10.61 30.22
N GLN A 122 12.61 -11.26 30.79
CA GLN A 122 12.61 -11.68 32.20
C GLN A 122 12.56 -10.47 33.15
N GLU A 123 13.32 -9.42 32.86
CA GLU A 123 13.32 -8.17 33.63
C GLU A 123 11.93 -7.50 33.61
N LYS A 124 11.33 -7.36 32.43
CA LYS A 124 9.99 -6.77 32.27
C LYS A 124 8.91 -7.61 32.93
N HIS A 125 9.01 -8.94 32.86
CA HIS A 125 8.12 -9.84 33.57
C HIS A 125 8.27 -9.70 35.09
N ALA A 126 9.50 -9.67 35.62
CA ALA A 126 9.77 -9.47 37.04
C ALA A 126 9.24 -8.11 37.52
N MET A 127 9.43 -7.05 36.72
CA MET A 127 8.90 -5.71 37.00
C MET A 127 7.37 -5.74 37.11
N LYS A 128 6.70 -6.39 36.17
CA LYS A 128 5.25 -6.55 36.19
C LYS A 128 4.77 -7.26 37.46
N GLN A 129 5.44 -8.35 37.84
CA GLN A 129 5.08 -9.08 39.07
C GLN A 129 5.24 -8.22 40.32
N GLY A 130 6.30 -7.38 40.38
CA GLY A 130 6.48 -6.40 41.45
C GLY A 130 5.34 -5.38 41.53
N VAL A 131 4.86 -4.88 40.39
CA VAL A 131 3.71 -3.95 40.32
C VAL A 131 2.41 -4.62 40.77
N ILE A 132 2.14 -5.85 40.33
CA ILE A 132 0.97 -6.63 40.75
C ILE A 132 0.98 -6.87 42.26
N GLN A 133 2.13 -7.26 42.81
CA GLN A 133 2.29 -7.48 44.25
C GLN A 133 2.06 -6.20 45.04
N CYS A 134 2.62 -5.06 44.61
CA CYS A 134 2.41 -3.76 45.24
C CYS A 134 0.93 -3.32 45.20
N SER A 135 0.25 -3.54 44.07
CA SER A 135 -1.19 -3.26 43.93
C SER A 135 -2.04 -4.11 44.89
N SER A 136 -1.73 -5.41 45.01
CA SER A 136 -2.40 -6.33 45.93
C SER A 136 -2.25 -5.92 47.41
N TRP A 137 -1.03 -5.53 47.83
CA TRP A 137 -0.78 -5.04 49.19
C TRP A 137 -1.59 -3.78 49.54
N ARG A 138 -1.90 -2.93 48.55
CA ARG A 138 -2.69 -1.70 48.75
C ARG A 138 -4.20 -1.94 48.76
N LEU A 139 -4.68 -2.93 48.02
CA LEU A 139 -6.09 -3.31 47.98
C LEU A 139 -6.51 -4.13 49.22
N HIS A 140 -5.59 -4.87 49.81
CA HIS A 140 -5.80 -5.65 51.03
C HIS A 140 -4.75 -5.31 52.10
N PRO A 141 -4.86 -4.15 52.78
CA PRO A 141 -4.05 -3.86 53.96
C PRO A 141 -4.50 -4.78 55.10
N GLY A 142 -3.85 -5.93 55.25
CA GLY A 142 -4.05 -6.81 56.41
C GLY A 142 -3.57 -6.15 57.72
N PRO A 143 -3.98 -6.66 58.89
CA PRO A 143 -3.57 -6.10 60.18
C PRO A 143 -2.04 -6.17 60.32
N PHE A 144 -1.45 -5.04 60.67
CA PHE A 144 -0.02 -4.89 60.88
C PHE A 144 0.32 -5.35 62.30
N GLU A 145 0.61 -6.64 62.48
CA GLU A 145 1.45 -7.10 63.59
C GLU A 145 2.17 -8.40 63.18
N GLU A 146 3.47 -8.43 63.46
CA GLU A 146 4.38 -9.56 63.27
C GLU A 146 4.61 -10.08 61.84
N ARG A 147 5.28 -9.26 61.01
CA ARG A 147 6.24 -9.81 60.03
C ARG A 147 7.45 -8.89 59.76
N GLY A 148 7.68 -7.91 60.63
CA GLY A 148 8.78 -6.94 60.52
C GLY A 148 10.11 -7.37 61.14
N SER A 149 10.25 -8.57 61.70
CA SER A 149 11.46 -8.94 62.48
C SER A 149 12.21 -10.20 62.02
N LYS A 150 12.04 -10.63 60.75
CA LYS A 150 12.84 -11.73 60.20
C LYS A 150 13.51 -11.45 58.84
N PHE A 151 13.62 -10.19 58.43
CA PHE A 151 14.34 -9.82 57.20
C PHE A 151 15.35 -8.67 57.36
N CYS A 152 15.80 -8.38 58.59
CA CYS A 152 16.89 -7.42 58.84
C CYS A 152 18.22 -8.08 59.25
N ALA A 153 18.34 -9.41 59.25
CA ALA A 153 19.60 -10.10 59.55
C ALA A 153 19.97 -11.06 58.41
N GLY A 154 20.75 -10.58 57.45
CA GLY A 154 21.36 -11.43 56.41
C GLY A 154 21.57 -10.72 55.08
N ARG A 155 22.70 -10.00 54.95
CA ARG A 155 23.12 -9.44 53.65
C ARG A 155 23.36 -10.57 52.66
N ARG A 156 22.59 -10.60 51.57
CA ARG A 156 23.13 -10.58 50.20
C ARG A 156 22.24 -9.66 49.37
N ALA A 157 22.85 -8.60 48.86
CA ALA A 157 22.20 -7.60 48.02
C ALA A 157 21.49 -8.29 46.85
N LEU A 158 20.17 -8.13 46.75
CA LEU A 158 19.52 -8.16 45.44
C LEU A 158 19.94 -6.87 44.72
N PRO A 159 20.42 -6.93 43.47
CA PRO A 159 20.83 -5.74 42.76
C PRO A 159 19.61 -4.84 42.62
N ALA A 160 19.76 -3.56 42.96
CA ALA A 160 18.76 -2.54 42.65
C ALA A 160 18.54 -2.57 41.13
N LEU A 161 17.41 -3.11 40.68
CA LEU A 161 17.03 -3.11 39.28
C LEU A 161 16.59 -1.68 38.92
N PRO A 162 17.30 -0.97 38.03
CA PRO A 162 16.93 0.39 37.66
C PRO A 162 15.67 0.35 36.80
N VAL A 163 14.55 0.82 37.33
CA VAL A 163 13.34 1.05 36.54
C VAL A 163 13.59 2.24 35.61
N VAL A 164 13.88 1.98 34.34
CA VAL A 164 13.96 3.02 33.32
C VAL A 164 12.56 3.21 32.71
N VAL A 165 11.88 4.29 33.09
CA VAL A 165 10.73 4.82 32.34
C VAL A 165 11.24 5.96 31.47
N GLU A 166 11.17 5.81 30.15
CA GLU A 166 11.65 6.82 29.22
C GLU A 166 10.51 7.75 28.80
N THR A 167 10.47 8.95 29.39
CA THR A 167 9.59 10.04 28.93
C THR A 167 10.20 10.71 27.69
N ALA A 168 9.41 10.85 26.64
CA ALA A 168 9.79 11.45 25.37
C ALA A 168 10.45 12.84 25.53
N GLY A 169 11.74 12.94 25.18
CA GLY A 169 12.49 14.20 25.23
C GLY A 169 13.94 14.07 24.73
N LYS A 170 14.12 14.16 23.40
CA LYS A 170 15.37 14.42 22.63
C LYS A 170 16.73 14.13 23.33
N ARG A 171 17.30 12.94 22.99
CA ARG A 171 18.73 12.58 22.69
C ARG A 171 19.30 11.41 23.51
N LYS A 172 19.16 10.19 22.98
CA LYS A 172 20.24 9.23 22.61
C LYS A 172 19.63 7.85 22.25
N TRP A 173 18.75 7.80 21.25
CA TRP A 173 18.49 6.58 20.48
C TRP A 173 19.20 6.73 19.14
N GLY A 174 20.46 6.33 19.13
CA GLY A 174 21.30 6.33 17.95
C GLY A 174 22.09 5.05 17.90
N LEU A 175 21.42 3.90 17.74
CA LEU A 175 22.04 2.69 17.16
C LEU A 175 21.08 1.53 16.80
N LEU A 176 19.76 1.61 17.03
CA LEU A 176 18.84 0.54 16.59
C LEU A 176 17.70 0.98 15.64
N GLY A 177 17.57 2.27 15.35
CA GLY A 177 16.60 2.83 14.38
C GLY A 177 17.23 3.32 13.08
N ARG A 178 18.44 2.84 12.75
CA ARG A 178 19.28 3.38 11.65
C ARG A 178 19.69 2.36 10.58
N PHE A 179 18.95 1.26 10.42
CA PHE A 179 19.16 0.35 9.29
C PHE A 179 18.03 0.35 8.25
N LEU A 180 16.96 1.12 8.47
CA LEU A 180 15.95 1.40 7.46
C LEU A 180 15.78 2.92 7.34
N PHE A 181 16.26 3.46 6.22
CA PHE A 181 16.14 4.85 5.73
C PHE A 181 17.02 5.93 6.39
N ARG A 182 18.25 6.12 5.90
CA ARG A 182 18.60 7.24 4.98
C ARG A 182 20.10 7.32 4.71
N VAL A 183 20.47 7.14 3.44
CA VAL A 183 21.64 7.77 2.81
C VAL A 183 21.20 9.15 2.31
N GLY A 184 22.00 10.18 2.61
CA GLY A 184 22.12 11.41 1.81
C GLY A 184 21.36 12.66 2.26
N ALA A 185 22.01 13.54 3.04
CA ALA A 185 22.58 14.81 2.53
C ALA A 185 23.09 15.76 3.66
N LEU A 186 24.10 16.56 3.29
CA LEU A 186 25.02 17.46 4.03
C LEU A 186 24.43 18.89 4.28
N PRO A 187 25.17 19.87 4.88
CA PRO A 187 24.68 20.82 5.92
C PRO A 187 24.30 22.23 5.41
N PRO A 188 23.91 23.17 6.31
CA PRO A 188 24.88 24.23 6.64
C PRO A 188 24.89 24.77 8.10
N HIS A 189 26.08 25.25 8.46
CA HIS A 189 26.52 26.40 9.28
C HIS A 189 25.82 26.89 10.57
N ARG A 190 26.73 27.26 11.49
CA ARG A 190 26.59 27.84 12.84
C ARG A 190 25.87 29.20 12.88
N GLY A 191 25.15 29.45 13.97
CA GLY A 191 24.68 30.78 14.38
C GLY A 191 24.16 30.82 15.81
N SER A 192 25.01 31.33 16.71
CA SER A 192 24.83 31.99 18.02
C SER A 192 23.61 31.76 18.94
N CYS A 193 23.95 31.64 20.23
CA CYS A 193 23.11 31.72 21.43
C CYS A 193 22.49 33.10 21.67
N MET A 194 21.30 33.10 22.30
CA MET A 194 20.70 34.03 23.30
C MET A 194 19.21 33.64 23.38
N GLY A 195 18.44 33.62 24.46
CA GLY A 195 18.51 34.09 25.84
C GLY A 195 17.04 34.09 26.34
N HIS A 196 16.83 33.67 27.59
CA HIS A 196 15.61 33.69 28.43
C HIS A 196 14.30 34.37 27.93
N ARG A 197 13.16 33.68 28.15
CA ARG A 197 12.17 33.99 29.23
C ARG A 197 10.95 33.05 29.18
N PHE A 198 10.66 32.45 30.31
CA PHE A 198 9.39 31.75 30.60
C PHE A 198 8.29 32.79 30.86
N LEU A 199 7.13 32.64 30.21
CA LEU A 199 5.87 33.21 30.67
C LEU A 199 4.83 32.09 30.71
N ARG A 200 4.25 31.91 31.90
CA ARG A 200 3.13 31.03 32.20
C ARG A 200 1.88 31.52 31.46
N GLY A 201 1.19 30.62 30.79
CA GLY A 201 -0.15 30.83 30.25
C GLY A 201 -0.89 29.50 30.17
N SER A 202 -1.92 29.37 31.01
CA SER A 202 -2.86 28.26 31.09
C SER A 202 -3.69 28.17 29.80
N LEU A 203 -3.83 26.98 29.19
CA LEU A 203 -4.82 26.70 28.15
C LEU A 203 -5.64 25.44 28.51
N PRO A 204 -6.96 25.46 28.30
CA PRO A 204 -7.85 24.35 28.66
C PRO A 204 -7.83 23.25 27.58
N LEU A 205 -8.16 22.05 28.04
CA LEU A 205 -8.23 20.80 27.30
C LEU A 205 -9.25 20.89 26.14
N LEU A 206 -8.77 20.99 24.89
CA LEU A 206 -9.58 20.86 23.68
C LEU A 206 -9.57 19.39 23.24
N LEU A 207 -10.74 18.76 23.32
CA LEU A 207 -11.06 17.47 22.67
C LEU A 207 -10.71 17.56 21.18
N LEU A 208 -9.83 16.67 20.72
CA LEU A 208 -9.50 16.52 19.30
C LEU A 208 -10.75 16.04 18.54
N PRO A 209 -11.15 16.73 17.45
CA PRO A 209 -12.20 16.23 16.57
C PRO A 209 -11.65 15.06 15.73
N PRO A 210 -12.54 14.20 15.17
CA PRO A 210 -12.14 13.09 14.31
C PRO A 210 -11.43 13.61 13.04
N PRO A 211 -10.67 12.75 12.31
CA PRO A 211 -9.89 13.17 11.16
C PRO A 211 -10.77 13.88 10.13
N ARG A 212 -10.37 15.09 9.75
CA ARG A 212 -11.08 15.91 8.76
C ARG A 212 -11.03 15.22 7.39
N ARG A 213 -12.19 14.80 6.89
CA ARG A 213 -12.40 14.47 5.47
C ARG A 213 -12.00 15.66 4.60
N SER A 214 -11.45 15.39 3.41
CA SER A 214 -11.13 16.43 2.40
C SER A 214 -12.34 17.34 2.16
N PRO A 215 -12.19 18.69 2.12
CA PRO A 215 -13.27 19.62 1.85
C PRO A 215 -14.00 19.35 0.52
N HIS A 216 -13.31 18.79 -0.46
CA HIS A 216 -13.87 18.49 -1.78
C HIS A 216 -14.83 17.30 -1.80
N LEU A 217 -14.56 16.25 -0.99
CA LEU A 217 -15.44 15.07 -0.92
C LEU A 217 -16.78 15.41 -0.25
N LYS A 218 -16.77 16.30 0.74
CA LYS A 218 -18.00 16.88 1.32
C LYS A 218 -18.79 17.64 0.26
N ARG A 219 -18.11 18.41 -0.59
CA ARG A 219 -18.76 19.15 -1.67
C ARG A 219 -19.47 18.22 -2.65
N ILE A 220 -18.89 17.09 -3.07
CA ILE A 220 -19.56 16.12 -3.97
C ILE A 220 -20.80 15.50 -3.31
N LEU A 221 -20.69 15.11 -2.03
CA LEU A 221 -21.82 14.55 -1.27
C LEU A 221 -22.92 15.59 -0.98
N GLU A 222 -22.57 16.87 -0.87
CA GLU A 222 -23.49 17.99 -0.59
C GLU A 222 -24.00 18.70 -1.88
N SER A 223 -23.32 18.54 -3.03
CA SER A 223 -23.63 19.22 -4.30
C SER A 223 -24.58 18.46 -5.20
N VAL A 224 -24.97 17.23 -4.86
CA VAL A 224 -26.05 16.55 -5.57
C VAL A 224 -27.34 17.34 -5.32
N PRO A 225 -27.97 17.96 -6.34
CA PRO A 225 -29.20 18.70 -6.13
C PRO A 225 -30.24 17.77 -5.52
N LEU A 226 -30.83 18.19 -4.40
CA LEU A 226 -32.06 17.59 -3.91
C LEU A 226 -33.15 17.86 -4.96
N SER A 227 -33.31 16.94 -5.91
CA SER A 227 -34.54 16.88 -6.68
C SER A 227 -35.66 16.67 -5.67
N LYS A 228 -36.41 17.75 -5.39
CA LYS A 228 -37.61 17.69 -4.59
C LYS A 228 -38.61 16.86 -5.38
N ARG A 229 -38.66 15.55 -5.11
CA ARG A 229 -39.80 14.75 -5.54
C ARG A 229 -41.07 15.43 -4.99
N PRO A 230 -42.12 15.58 -5.81
CA PRO A 230 -43.45 15.76 -5.24
C PRO A 230 -43.69 14.57 -4.33
N ARG A 231 -44.25 14.81 -3.15
CA ARG A 231 -44.49 13.83 -2.08
C ARG A 231 -45.45 12.74 -2.60
N SER A 232 -44.95 11.80 -3.37
CA SER A 232 -45.68 10.63 -3.85
C SER A 232 -45.66 9.58 -2.72
N GLN A 233 -46.86 9.18 -2.32
CA GLN A 233 -47.28 8.04 -1.49
C GLN A 233 -46.19 7.10 -0.93
N LEU A 234 -46.36 6.70 0.34
CA LEU A 234 -45.57 5.71 1.08
C LEU A 234 -45.37 4.40 0.28
N MET A 235 -44.40 4.37 -0.62
CA MET A 235 -43.84 3.15 -1.19
C MET A 235 -42.72 2.69 -0.26
N ALA A 236 -42.64 1.39 0.00
CA ALA A 236 -41.51 0.81 0.73
C ALA A 236 -40.19 1.18 0.02
N PRO A 237 -39.08 1.36 0.77
CA PRO A 237 -37.79 1.59 0.14
C PRO A 237 -37.46 0.40 -0.79
N PRO A 238 -36.81 0.65 -1.94
CA PRO A 238 -36.43 -0.42 -2.84
C PRO A 238 -35.43 -1.35 -2.18
N ARG A 239 -35.31 -2.58 -2.68
CA ARG A 239 -34.55 -3.66 -2.05
C ARG A 239 -33.52 -4.21 -3.02
N ILE A 240 -32.26 -4.20 -2.58
CA ILE A 240 -31.12 -4.77 -3.30
C ILE A 240 -30.79 -6.11 -2.66
N GLY A 241 -31.03 -7.20 -3.38
CA GLY A 241 -30.69 -8.56 -2.95
C GLY A 241 -29.23 -8.91 -3.26
N THR A 242 -28.53 -9.52 -2.31
CA THR A 242 -27.21 -10.13 -2.52
C THR A 242 -26.99 -11.30 -1.56
N HIS A 243 -25.92 -12.07 -1.68
CA HIS A 243 -25.72 -13.24 -0.82
C HIS A 243 -25.30 -12.88 0.62
N ASN A 244 -25.52 -13.80 1.55
CA ASN A 244 -25.19 -13.63 2.98
C ASN A 244 -23.92 -14.38 3.44
N GLY A 245 -23.06 -14.80 2.52
CA GLY A 245 -21.78 -15.46 2.85
C GLY A 245 -20.64 -14.47 3.14
N THR A 246 -19.42 -15.01 3.16
CA THR A 246 -18.20 -14.22 2.99
C THR A 246 -18.39 -13.28 1.82
N PHE A 247 -18.22 -11.98 2.06
CA PHE A 247 -18.43 -10.99 1.02
C PHE A 247 -17.15 -10.63 0.28
N HIS A 248 -17.30 -10.25 -0.97
CA HIS A 248 -16.23 -9.86 -1.86
C HIS A 248 -16.33 -8.36 -2.16
N CYS A 249 -15.46 -7.91 -3.06
CA CYS A 249 -15.39 -6.50 -3.43
C CYS A 249 -16.47 -6.14 -4.43
N ASP A 250 -16.85 -7.08 -5.29
CA ASP A 250 -17.73 -6.84 -6.42
C ASP A 250 -19.17 -6.59 -5.96
N GLU A 251 -19.74 -7.40 -5.07
CA GLU A 251 -21.12 -7.22 -4.62
C GLU A 251 -21.24 -6.08 -3.61
N ALA A 252 -20.19 -5.82 -2.84
CA ALA A 252 -20.08 -4.61 -2.03
C ALA A 252 -20.05 -3.34 -2.91
N LEU A 253 -19.28 -3.35 -4.00
CA LEU A 253 -19.21 -2.24 -4.95
C LEU A 253 -20.53 -2.08 -5.72
N ALA A 254 -21.11 -3.16 -6.24
CA ALA A 254 -22.41 -3.17 -6.92
C ALA A 254 -23.50 -2.50 -6.06
N CYS A 255 -23.63 -2.92 -4.80
CA CYS A 255 -24.58 -2.32 -3.86
C CYS A 255 -24.27 -0.83 -3.61
N ALA A 256 -23.00 -0.47 -3.44
CA ALA A 256 -22.58 0.91 -3.20
C ALA A 256 -22.88 1.83 -4.40
N LEU A 257 -22.61 1.38 -5.63
CA LEU A 257 -22.87 2.13 -6.86
C LEU A 257 -24.37 2.36 -7.06
N LEU A 258 -25.19 1.33 -6.86
CA LEU A 258 -26.65 1.47 -6.92
C LEU A 258 -27.13 2.53 -5.92
N ARG A 259 -26.66 2.49 -4.68
CA ARG A 259 -27.04 3.47 -3.64
C ARG A 259 -26.55 4.91 -3.90
N LEU A 260 -25.71 5.15 -4.89
CA LEU A 260 -25.40 6.51 -5.35
C LEU A 260 -26.48 7.07 -6.29
N LEU A 261 -27.31 6.22 -6.89
CA LEU A 261 -28.43 6.64 -7.72
C LEU A 261 -29.61 7.11 -6.86
N PRO A 262 -30.37 8.14 -7.30
CA PRO A 262 -31.53 8.63 -6.55
C PRO A 262 -32.62 7.58 -6.30
N GLU A 263 -32.78 6.62 -7.21
CA GLU A 263 -33.80 5.57 -7.09
C GLU A 263 -33.45 4.53 -6.02
N TYR A 264 -32.18 4.21 -5.79
CA TYR A 264 -31.76 3.22 -4.79
C TYR A 264 -31.04 3.83 -3.57
N ARG A 265 -31.01 5.17 -3.44
CA ARG A 265 -30.29 5.87 -2.35
C ARG A 265 -30.57 5.30 -0.96
N ASP A 266 -31.85 5.12 -0.69
CA ASP A 266 -32.36 4.62 0.60
C ASP A 266 -32.74 3.13 0.52
N ALA A 267 -32.22 2.41 -0.47
CA ALA A 267 -32.53 1.00 -0.65
C ALA A 267 -32.06 0.16 0.55
N GLU A 268 -32.91 -0.80 0.94
CA GLU A 268 -32.56 -1.84 1.89
C GLU A 268 -31.66 -2.86 1.21
N ILE A 269 -30.55 -3.23 1.87
CA ILE A 269 -29.74 -4.37 1.42
C ILE A 269 -30.27 -5.64 2.07
N VAL A 270 -30.71 -6.57 1.25
CA VAL A 270 -31.23 -7.88 1.66
C VAL A 270 -30.17 -8.94 1.38
N ARG A 271 -29.43 -9.34 2.41
CA ARG A 271 -28.40 -10.39 2.32
C ARG A 271 -29.02 -11.77 2.56
N THR A 272 -29.18 -12.56 1.50
CA THR A 272 -29.77 -13.91 1.56
C THR A 272 -29.47 -14.74 0.30
N ARG A 273 -29.60 -16.07 0.40
CA ARG A 273 -29.64 -16.99 -0.75
C ARG A 273 -31.01 -17.63 -0.97
N ASP A 274 -32.01 -17.20 -0.18
CA ASP A 274 -33.38 -17.68 -0.26
C ASP A 274 -34.06 -17.14 -1.53
N PRO A 275 -34.42 -18.00 -2.51
CA PRO A 275 -35.00 -17.56 -3.78
C PRO A 275 -36.29 -16.76 -3.61
N GLU A 276 -37.12 -17.07 -2.61
CA GLU A 276 -38.39 -16.36 -2.38
C GLU A 276 -38.14 -14.92 -1.91
N LYS A 277 -37.15 -14.73 -1.04
CA LYS A 277 -36.73 -13.39 -0.60
C LYS A 277 -36.06 -12.62 -1.72
N LEU A 278 -35.22 -13.26 -2.53
CA LEU A 278 -34.60 -12.62 -3.69
C LEU A 278 -35.63 -12.23 -4.75
N ALA A 279 -36.67 -13.04 -4.96
CA ALA A 279 -37.77 -12.71 -5.87
C ALA A 279 -38.53 -11.43 -5.46
N SER A 280 -38.55 -11.11 -4.16
CA SER A 280 -39.14 -9.88 -3.62
C SER A 280 -38.23 -8.65 -3.65
N CYS A 281 -37.00 -8.77 -4.18
CA CYS A 281 -36.07 -7.66 -4.35
C CYS A 281 -36.23 -7.02 -5.74
N ASP A 282 -36.13 -5.68 -5.79
CA ASP A 282 -36.24 -4.90 -7.03
C ASP A 282 -35.04 -5.16 -7.96
N ILE A 283 -33.86 -5.36 -7.37
CA ILE A 283 -32.63 -5.67 -8.07
C ILE A 283 -31.84 -6.70 -7.27
N VAL A 284 -31.19 -7.64 -7.95
CA VAL A 284 -30.38 -8.69 -7.32
C VAL A 284 -29.02 -8.74 -7.97
N VAL A 285 -27.98 -8.77 -7.14
CA VAL A 285 -26.57 -8.81 -7.56
C VAL A 285 -25.87 -9.98 -6.89
N ASP A 286 -24.97 -10.63 -7.62
CA ASP A 286 -24.06 -11.66 -7.09
C ASP A 286 -24.71 -12.93 -6.53
N VAL A 287 -26.01 -13.09 -6.77
CA VAL A 287 -26.76 -14.25 -6.30
C VAL A 287 -28.00 -14.47 -7.16
N GLY A 288 -28.48 -15.71 -7.20
CA GLY A 288 -29.73 -16.08 -7.87
C GLY A 288 -29.51 -16.91 -9.14
N GLY A 289 -28.28 -17.03 -9.63
CA GLY A 289 -27.93 -17.87 -10.77
C GLY A 289 -28.52 -17.36 -12.09
N GLU A 290 -28.77 -16.05 -12.21
CA GLU A 290 -29.35 -15.43 -13.40
C GLU A 290 -28.71 -14.07 -13.76
N TYR A 291 -28.39 -13.88 -15.04
CA TYR A 291 -28.11 -12.57 -15.63
C TYR A 291 -29.25 -12.20 -16.58
N ASP A 292 -30.07 -11.24 -16.15
CA ASP A 292 -31.16 -10.67 -16.94
C ASP A 292 -31.29 -9.17 -16.61
N PRO A 293 -30.76 -8.28 -17.48
CA PRO A 293 -30.87 -6.84 -17.30
C PRO A 293 -32.30 -6.30 -17.28
N GLN A 294 -33.25 -6.94 -17.98
CA GLN A 294 -34.65 -6.50 -18.03
C GLN A 294 -35.36 -6.78 -16.71
N ARG A 295 -34.94 -7.83 -15.99
CA ARG A 295 -35.43 -8.20 -14.66
C ARG A 295 -34.52 -7.69 -13.53
N HIS A 296 -33.49 -6.90 -13.85
CA HIS A 296 -32.47 -6.45 -12.89
C HIS A 296 -31.87 -7.60 -12.07
N ARG A 297 -31.41 -8.64 -12.75
CA ARG A 297 -30.66 -9.77 -12.19
C ARG A 297 -29.24 -9.73 -12.73
N TYR A 298 -28.26 -9.56 -11.84
CA TYR A 298 -26.86 -9.31 -12.18
C TYR A 298 -25.95 -10.26 -11.40
N ASP A 299 -26.17 -11.56 -11.58
CA ASP A 299 -25.27 -12.60 -11.09
C ASP A 299 -24.44 -13.13 -12.27
N HIS A 300 -23.16 -13.44 -12.04
CA HIS A 300 -22.20 -13.90 -13.03
C HIS A 300 -21.75 -15.37 -12.82
N HIS A 301 -22.23 -16.03 -11.76
CA HIS A 301 -21.79 -17.35 -11.32
C HIS A 301 -22.29 -18.52 -12.20
N GLN A 302 -23.11 -18.26 -13.22
CA GLN A 302 -23.61 -19.32 -14.09
C GLN A 302 -22.48 -19.85 -14.95
N ARG A 303 -22.41 -21.17 -15.13
CA ARG A 303 -21.42 -21.80 -16.01
C ARG A 303 -21.45 -21.25 -17.45
N SER A 304 -22.63 -20.83 -17.91
CA SER A 304 -22.84 -20.27 -19.23
C SER A 304 -22.44 -18.80 -19.36
N PHE A 305 -22.20 -18.10 -18.25
CA PHE A 305 -21.91 -16.67 -18.30
C PHE A 305 -20.42 -16.45 -18.61
N THR A 306 -20.16 -15.88 -19.78
CA THR A 306 -18.83 -15.56 -20.30
C THR A 306 -18.76 -14.13 -20.84
N GLU A 307 -19.72 -13.29 -20.46
CA GLU A 307 -19.85 -11.94 -21.00
C GLU A 307 -18.76 -11.01 -20.46
N THR A 308 -18.37 -10.07 -21.31
CA THR A 308 -17.35 -9.05 -21.06
C THR A 308 -17.94 -7.67 -21.40
N MET A 309 -17.24 -6.60 -21.05
CA MET A 309 -17.64 -5.26 -21.51
C MET A 309 -17.67 -5.19 -23.06
N SER A 310 -16.73 -5.84 -23.75
CA SER A 310 -16.68 -5.87 -25.21
C SER A 310 -17.78 -6.70 -25.88
N SER A 311 -18.27 -7.79 -25.26
CA SER A 311 -19.37 -8.59 -25.81
C SER A 311 -20.72 -7.90 -25.66
N LEU A 312 -20.91 -7.13 -24.58
CA LEU A 312 -22.16 -6.47 -24.25
C LEU A 312 -22.25 -5.00 -24.70
N SER A 313 -21.12 -4.33 -24.93
CA SER A 313 -21.05 -2.93 -25.37
C SER A 313 -20.18 -2.77 -26.63
N LEU A 314 -20.80 -2.38 -27.74
CA LEU A 314 -20.12 -2.17 -29.02
C LEU A 314 -19.00 -1.12 -28.90
N GLY A 315 -17.82 -1.45 -29.41
CA GLY A 315 -16.67 -0.54 -29.50
C GLY A 315 -15.81 -0.49 -28.24
N LYS A 316 -16.13 -1.24 -27.18
CA LYS A 316 -15.27 -1.35 -25.99
C LYS A 316 -14.25 -2.48 -26.16
N PRO A 317 -12.95 -2.28 -25.80
CA PRO A 317 -11.90 -3.26 -26.08
C PRO A 317 -11.72 -4.32 -24.98
N TRP A 318 -12.31 -4.14 -23.80
CA TRP A 318 -11.99 -4.95 -22.61
C TRP A 318 -12.61 -6.34 -22.66
N GLN A 319 -11.78 -7.35 -22.44
CA GLN A 319 -12.14 -8.76 -22.53
C GLN A 319 -12.20 -9.46 -21.16
N THR A 320 -11.99 -8.70 -20.08
CA THR A 320 -12.18 -9.20 -18.72
C THR A 320 -13.64 -9.60 -18.53
N LYS A 321 -13.86 -10.84 -18.06
CA LYS A 321 -15.19 -11.35 -17.70
C LYS A 321 -15.76 -10.46 -16.59
N LEU A 322 -17.00 -10.02 -16.74
CA LEU A 322 -17.65 -9.14 -15.76
C LEU A 322 -18.02 -9.91 -14.50
N SER A 323 -17.86 -9.29 -13.32
CA SER A 323 -18.54 -9.69 -12.09
C SER A 323 -19.78 -8.84 -11.87
N SER A 324 -20.43 -8.98 -10.71
CA SER A 324 -21.62 -8.21 -10.39
C SER A 324 -21.36 -6.70 -10.36
N ALA A 325 -20.15 -6.27 -9.96
CA ALA A 325 -19.74 -4.87 -10.05
C ALA A 325 -19.68 -4.37 -11.48
N GLY A 326 -19.00 -5.10 -12.36
CA GLY A 326 -18.90 -4.77 -13.78
C GLY A 326 -20.25 -4.75 -14.47
N LEU A 327 -21.15 -5.68 -14.15
CA LEU A 327 -22.53 -5.69 -14.66
C LEU A 327 -23.33 -4.45 -14.22
N ILE A 328 -23.29 -4.09 -12.93
CA ILE A 328 -23.93 -2.86 -12.46
C ILE A 328 -23.32 -1.64 -13.13
N TYR A 329 -21.99 -1.59 -13.26
CA TYR A 329 -21.33 -0.48 -13.92
C TYR A 329 -21.68 -0.40 -15.41
N LEU A 330 -21.81 -1.54 -16.10
CA LEU A 330 -22.21 -1.61 -17.51
C LEU A 330 -23.59 -1.00 -17.75
N HIS A 331 -24.57 -1.37 -16.92
CA HIS A 331 -25.96 -0.96 -17.12
C HIS A 331 -26.29 0.40 -16.51
N PHE A 332 -25.59 0.81 -15.45
CA PHE A 332 -25.92 2.02 -14.70
C PHE A 332 -24.80 3.06 -14.66
N GLY A 333 -23.59 2.76 -15.16
CA GLY A 333 -22.42 3.61 -14.99
C GLY A 333 -22.54 4.98 -15.67
N HIS A 334 -23.09 5.06 -16.89
CA HIS A 334 -23.32 6.33 -17.57
C HIS A 334 -24.28 7.23 -16.78
N LYS A 335 -25.46 6.70 -16.42
CA LYS A 335 -26.44 7.35 -15.55
C LYS A 335 -25.87 7.79 -14.21
N LEU A 336 -25.09 6.91 -13.57
CA LEU A 336 -24.44 7.19 -12.30
C LEU A 336 -23.46 8.36 -12.43
N LEU A 337 -22.58 8.33 -13.44
CA LEU A 337 -21.59 9.38 -13.64
C LEU A 337 -22.25 10.70 -14.04
N ALA A 338 -23.24 10.70 -14.94
CA ALA A 338 -24.01 11.88 -15.30
C ALA A 338 -24.66 12.54 -14.08
N GLN A 339 -25.25 11.73 -13.19
CA GLN A 339 -25.83 12.20 -11.92
C GLN A 339 -24.80 12.82 -10.98
N LEU A 340 -23.61 12.22 -10.85
CA LEU A 340 -22.53 12.71 -9.98
C LEU A 340 -21.85 13.98 -10.54
N LEU A 341 -21.73 14.06 -11.87
CA LEU A 341 -21.13 15.20 -12.58
C LEU A 341 -22.12 16.34 -12.81
N VAL A 342 -23.42 16.08 -12.61
CA VAL A 342 -24.52 17.02 -12.86
C VAL A 342 -24.54 17.45 -14.33
N THR A 343 -24.51 16.46 -15.23
CA THR A 343 -24.58 16.66 -16.69
C THR A 343 -25.49 15.60 -17.35
N SER A 344 -25.63 15.63 -18.68
CA SER A 344 -26.38 14.65 -19.47
C SER A 344 -25.64 13.32 -19.59
N GLU A 345 -26.35 12.20 -19.72
CA GLU A 345 -25.73 10.89 -19.97
C GLU A 345 -24.98 10.84 -21.31
N GLU A 346 -25.41 11.65 -22.27
CA GLU A 346 -24.84 11.77 -23.61
C GLU A 346 -23.64 12.72 -23.70
N ASP A 347 -23.26 13.38 -22.58
CA ASP A 347 -22.09 14.24 -22.54
C ASP A 347 -20.82 13.42 -22.81
N SER A 348 -19.97 13.88 -23.73
CA SER A 348 -18.73 13.18 -24.10
C SER A 348 -17.77 13.04 -22.91
N VAL A 349 -17.85 13.94 -21.92
CA VAL A 349 -17.11 13.83 -20.66
C VAL A 349 -17.57 12.61 -19.87
N VAL A 350 -18.87 12.30 -19.84
CA VAL A 350 -19.40 11.10 -19.18
C VAL A 350 -18.81 9.86 -19.85
N GLY A 351 -18.83 9.77 -21.18
CA GLY A 351 -18.24 8.64 -21.91
C GLY A 351 -16.74 8.49 -21.65
N THR A 352 -15.99 9.59 -21.62
CA THR A 352 -14.55 9.58 -21.33
C THR A 352 -14.26 9.10 -19.91
N LEU A 353 -15.00 9.62 -18.93
CA LEU A 353 -14.85 9.23 -17.53
C LEU A 353 -15.35 7.82 -17.27
N TYR A 354 -16.38 7.38 -18.00
CA TYR A 354 -16.89 6.02 -17.95
C TYR A 354 -15.79 5.01 -18.28
N ASP A 355 -15.06 5.26 -19.37
CA ASP A 355 -13.97 4.40 -19.81
C ASP A 355 -12.81 4.39 -18.81
N LYS A 356 -12.44 5.57 -18.29
CA LYS A 356 -11.36 5.68 -17.31
C LYS A 356 -11.67 4.99 -15.99
N MET A 357 -12.91 5.12 -15.52
CA MET A 357 -13.38 4.48 -14.29
C MET A 357 -13.54 2.98 -14.46
N TYR A 358 -13.89 2.47 -15.65
CA TYR A 358 -13.84 1.02 -15.87
C TYR A 358 -12.41 0.50 -15.86
N GLU A 359 -11.58 1.00 -16.79
CA GLU A 359 -10.21 0.54 -17.04
C GLU A 359 -9.31 0.60 -15.79
N ASN A 360 -9.44 1.64 -14.96
CA ASN A 360 -8.52 1.88 -13.85
C ASN A 360 -9.14 1.63 -12.47
N PHE A 361 -10.37 1.11 -12.40
CA PHE A 361 -11.03 0.85 -11.12
C PHE A 361 -11.94 -0.38 -11.15
N VAL A 362 -12.96 -0.41 -12.01
CA VAL A 362 -13.95 -1.51 -11.98
C VAL A 362 -13.37 -2.80 -12.55
N GLU A 363 -12.56 -2.73 -13.60
CA GLU A 363 -11.98 -3.92 -14.24
C GLU A 363 -11.08 -4.72 -13.28
N GLU A 364 -10.37 -4.06 -12.35
CA GLU A 364 -9.61 -4.77 -11.29
C GLU A 364 -10.53 -5.62 -10.42
N VAL A 365 -11.72 -5.10 -10.09
CA VAL A 365 -12.70 -5.80 -9.26
C VAL A 365 -13.29 -6.98 -10.02
N ASP A 366 -13.65 -6.79 -11.30
CA ASP A 366 -14.11 -7.86 -12.20
C ASP A 366 -13.07 -8.98 -12.34
N ALA A 367 -11.81 -8.62 -12.57
CA ALA A 367 -10.72 -9.58 -12.75
C ALA A 367 -10.46 -10.39 -11.47
N VAL A 368 -10.35 -9.72 -10.32
CA VAL A 368 -10.07 -10.40 -9.05
C VAL A 368 -11.18 -11.37 -8.67
N ASP A 369 -12.42 -10.97 -8.88
CA ASP A 369 -13.58 -11.79 -8.52
C ASP A 369 -13.74 -13.02 -9.43
N ASN A 370 -13.48 -12.86 -10.73
CA ASN A 370 -13.44 -13.98 -11.68
C ASN A 370 -12.14 -14.81 -11.63
N GLY A 371 -11.22 -14.52 -10.70
CA GLY A 371 -9.95 -15.23 -10.56
C GLY A 371 -8.99 -15.06 -11.75
N ILE A 372 -9.08 -13.93 -12.45
CA ILE A 372 -8.26 -13.60 -13.61
C ILE A 372 -6.93 -13.00 -13.13
N SER A 373 -5.82 -13.63 -13.52
CA SER A 373 -4.47 -13.13 -13.27
C SER A 373 -4.18 -11.88 -14.10
N GLN A 374 -3.38 -10.95 -13.56
CA GLN A 374 -2.97 -9.73 -14.27
C GLN A 374 -2.05 -10.00 -15.49
N TRP A 375 -1.44 -11.18 -15.56
CA TRP A 375 -0.61 -11.64 -16.67
C TRP A 375 -0.78 -13.16 -16.83
N GLU A 376 -0.62 -13.66 -18.07
CA GLU A 376 -0.83 -15.08 -18.40
C GLU A 376 0.29 -16.00 -17.88
N GLU A 377 1.54 -15.50 -17.84
CA GLU A 377 2.72 -16.29 -17.47
C GLU A 377 3.64 -15.54 -16.50
N GLY A 378 4.21 -16.28 -15.54
CA GLY A 378 5.26 -15.79 -14.63
C GLY A 378 4.79 -15.50 -13.20
N GLU A 379 5.74 -15.56 -12.27
CA GLU A 379 5.50 -15.22 -10.85
C GLU A 379 5.80 -13.74 -10.59
N PRO A 380 4.92 -13.01 -9.89
CA PRO A 380 5.22 -11.64 -9.50
C PRO A 380 6.47 -11.60 -8.61
N ARG A 381 7.38 -10.67 -8.87
CA ARG A 381 8.57 -10.46 -8.01
C ARG A 381 8.19 -10.11 -6.56
N TYR A 382 7.00 -9.56 -6.33
CA TYR A 382 6.48 -9.24 -5.00
C TYR A 382 4.94 -9.27 -5.02
N ALA A 383 4.33 -9.63 -3.88
CA ALA A 383 2.87 -9.66 -3.74
C ALA A 383 2.30 -8.28 -3.40
N VAL A 384 1.19 -7.90 -4.04
CA VAL A 384 0.41 -6.71 -3.69
C VAL A 384 -0.77 -7.14 -2.83
N THR A 385 -0.73 -6.85 -1.53
CA THR A 385 -1.74 -7.30 -0.54
C THR A 385 -2.68 -6.17 -0.08
N THR A 386 -2.59 -5.02 -0.73
CA THR A 386 -3.29 -3.78 -0.34
C THR A 386 -4.30 -3.30 -1.38
N THR A 387 -4.66 -4.12 -2.36
CA THR A 387 -5.71 -3.82 -3.36
C THR A 387 -7.05 -3.50 -2.70
N LEU A 388 -7.97 -2.90 -3.46
CA LEU A 388 -9.31 -2.60 -2.94
C LEU A 388 -10.00 -3.89 -2.47
N SER A 389 -9.94 -4.94 -3.29
CA SER A 389 -10.49 -6.25 -2.96
C SER A 389 -9.84 -6.87 -1.72
N ALA A 390 -8.52 -6.75 -1.54
CA ALA A 390 -7.85 -7.22 -0.33
C ALA A 390 -8.26 -6.42 0.92
N ARG A 391 -8.52 -5.11 0.78
CA ARG A 391 -9.02 -4.26 1.88
C ARG A 391 -10.45 -4.66 2.27
N VAL A 392 -11.30 -4.93 1.29
CA VAL A 392 -12.67 -5.43 1.52
C VAL A 392 -12.64 -6.80 2.19
N ALA A 393 -11.82 -7.73 1.69
CA ALA A 393 -11.70 -9.06 2.26
C ALA A 393 -11.33 -9.04 3.76
N ARG A 394 -10.47 -8.09 4.19
CA ARG A 394 -10.11 -7.89 5.61
C ARG A 394 -11.25 -7.40 6.52
N LEU A 395 -12.38 -7.00 5.95
CA LEU A 395 -13.57 -6.62 6.71
C LEU A 395 -14.48 -7.83 7.01
N ASN A 396 -14.24 -8.98 6.38
CA ASN A 396 -14.90 -10.22 6.76
C ASN A 396 -14.46 -10.66 8.17
N PRO A 397 -15.33 -11.38 8.91
CA PRO A 397 -14.95 -12.00 10.17
C PRO A 397 -13.80 -13.00 9.95
N THR A 398 -12.89 -13.09 10.91
CA THR A 398 -11.82 -14.09 10.85
C THR A 398 -12.36 -15.47 11.21
N TRP A 399 -11.78 -16.51 10.63
CA TRP A 399 -12.24 -17.90 10.78
C TRP A 399 -12.35 -18.37 12.24
N ASN A 400 -11.57 -17.77 13.14
CA ASN A 400 -11.50 -18.11 14.56
C ASN A 400 -12.34 -17.20 15.48
N GLN A 401 -13.18 -16.32 14.92
CA GLN A 401 -14.11 -15.53 15.72
C GLN A 401 -15.31 -16.39 16.16
N PRO A 402 -15.75 -16.31 17.44
CA PRO A 402 -16.92 -17.04 17.92
C PRO A 402 -18.23 -16.65 17.22
N ASN A 403 -18.31 -15.40 16.75
CA ASN A 403 -19.42 -14.90 15.93
C ASN A 403 -18.85 -14.46 14.58
N GLN A 404 -19.34 -15.05 13.50
CA GLN A 404 -18.95 -14.74 12.12
C GLN A 404 -20.04 -13.93 11.41
N ASP A 405 -20.69 -13.01 12.13
CA ASP A 405 -21.62 -12.06 11.52
C ASP A 405 -20.90 -11.17 10.50
N THR A 406 -21.41 -11.18 9.27
CA THR A 406 -20.85 -10.43 8.14
C THR A 406 -21.51 -9.07 7.95
N GLU A 407 -22.63 -8.78 8.62
CA GLU A 407 -23.46 -7.61 8.33
C GLU A 407 -22.76 -6.28 8.61
N ALA A 408 -22.12 -6.15 9.77
CA ALA A 408 -21.38 -4.93 10.12
C ALA A 408 -20.14 -4.74 9.22
N GLY A 409 -19.47 -5.85 8.86
CA GLY A 409 -18.33 -5.86 7.94
C GLY A 409 -18.74 -5.40 6.54
N PHE A 410 -19.87 -5.90 6.03
CA PHE A 410 -20.38 -5.56 4.71
C PHE A 410 -20.76 -4.08 4.59
N LYS A 411 -21.40 -3.51 5.62
CA LYS A 411 -21.69 -2.06 5.65
C LYS A 411 -20.41 -1.22 5.56
N ARG A 412 -19.37 -1.62 6.28
CA ARG A 412 -18.05 -0.97 6.20
C ARG A 412 -17.38 -1.17 4.84
N ALA A 413 -17.58 -2.32 4.20
CA ALA A 413 -17.09 -2.60 2.85
C ALA A 413 -17.75 -1.69 1.82
N MET A 414 -19.08 -1.54 1.86
CA MET A 414 -19.82 -0.60 1.01
C MET A 414 -19.33 0.85 1.19
N ASP A 415 -19.10 1.29 2.43
CA ASP A 415 -18.56 2.63 2.69
C ASP A 415 -17.16 2.81 2.11
N LEU A 416 -16.30 1.80 2.27
CA LEU A 416 -14.92 1.79 1.75
C LEU A 416 -14.89 1.90 0.23
N VAL A 417 -15.60 1.03 -0.48
CA VAL A 417 -15.60 1.00 -1.95
C VAL A 417 -16.28 2.24 -2.54
N ARG A 418 -17.33 2.76 -1.88
CA ARG A 418 -17.98 4.02 -2.25
C ARG A 418 -17.02 5.19 -2.16
N GLU A 419 -16.29 5.31 -1.04
CA GLU A 419 -15.35 6.41 -0.85
C GLU A 419 -14.22 6.34 -1.87
N GLU A 420 -13.65 5.16 -2.13
CA GLU A 420 -12.60 5.00 -3.14
C GLU A 420 -13.11 5.34 -4.55
N PHE A 421 -14.32 4.90 -4.92
CA PHE A 421 -14.94 5.24 -6.22
C PHE A 421 -15.10 6.75 -6.39
N LEU A 422 -15.67 7.44 -5.38
CA LEU A 422 -15.87 8.90 -5.43
C LEU A 422 -14.55 9.67 -5.47
N GLN A 423 -13.53 9.23 -4.71
CA GLN A 423 -12.20 9.84 -4.77
C GLN A 423 -11.53 9.65 -6.13
N ARG A 424 -11.72 8.48 -6.76
CA ARG A 424 -11.19 8.21 -8.09
C ARG A 424 -11.87 9.07 -9.15
N LEU A 425 -13.19 9.19 -9.09
CA LEU A 425 -13.95 10.07 -9.99
C LEU A 425 -13.56 11.54 -9.80
N ASP A 426 -13.42 12.01 -8.56
CA ASP A 426 -12.97 13.37 -8.24
C ASP A 426 -11.59 13.67 -8.86
N PHE A 427 -10.65 12.74 -8.75
CA PHE A 427 -9.36 12.84 -9.42
C PHE A 427 -9.51 12.98 -10.94
N TYR A 428 -10.30 12.10 -11.58
CA TYR A 428 -10.42 12.16 -13.03
C TYR A 428 -11.11 13.43 -13.51
N GLN A 429 -12.16 13.88 -12.82
CA GLN A 429 -12.90 15.09 -13.15
C GLN A 429 -12.08 16.37 -12.94
N HIS A 430 -11.43 16.51 -11.78
CA HIS A 430 -10.85 17.78 -11.35
C HIS A 430 -9.34 17.89 -11.56
N SER A 431 -8.64 16.78 -11.81
CA SER A 431 -7.18 16.76 -11.97
C SER A 431 -6.77 16.21 -13.33
N TRP A 432 -7.20 15.00 -13.68
CA TRP A 432 -6.76 14.35 -14.92
C TRP A 432 -7.37 14.99 -16.17
N LEU A 433 -8.69 15.18 -16.23
CA LEU A 433 -9.37 15.69 -17.42
C LEU A 433 -8.89 17.10 -17.83
N PRO A 434 -8.78 18.08 -16.90
CA PRO A 434 -8.28 19.42 -17.24
C PRO A 434 -6.81 19.42 -17.69
N ALA A 435 -6.02 18.42 -17.30
CA ALA A 435 -4.62 18.32 -17.71
C ALA A 435 -4.47 18.12 -19.23
N ARG A 436 -5.47 17.53 -19.90
CA ARG A 436 -5.43 17.29 -21.35
C ARG A 436 -5.13 18.55 -22.14
N ALA A 437 -5.87 19.63 -21.90
CA ALA A 437 -5.71 20.90 -22.61
C ALA A 437 -4.30 21.49 -22.43
N LEU A 438 -3.70 21.32 -21.23
CA LEU A 438 -2.35 21.77 -20.95
C LEU A 438 -1.30 20.98 -21.74
N VAL A 439 -1.50 19.67 -21.91
CA VAL A 439 -0.60 18.82 -22.71
C VAL A 439 -0.75 19.09 -24.20
N GLU A 440 -1.99 19.29 -24.68
CA GLU A 440 -2.26 19.72 -26.07
C GLU A 440 -1.55 21.04 -26.40
N GLU A 441 -1.66 22.03 -25.51
CA GLU A 441 -0.96 23.31 -25.64
C GLU A 441 0.56 23.13 -25.60
N ALA A 442 1.09 22.37 -24.64
CA ALA A 442 2.53 22.12 -24.52
C ALA A 442 3.10 21.43 -25.76
N LEU A 443 2.36 20.48 -26.35
CA LEU A 443 2.72 19.84 -27.61
C LEU A 443 2.73 20.83 -28.77
N ALA A 444 1.74 21.71 -28.88
CA ALA A 444 1.69 22.72 -29.94
C ALA A 444 2.87 23.71 -29.84
N GLN A 445 3.27 24.08 -28.61
CA GLN A 445 4.35 25.05 -28.35
C GLN A 445 5.76 24.44 -28.39
N ARG A 446 5.90 23.11 -28.53
CA ARG A 446 7.19 22.40 -28.37
C ARG A 446 8.35 22.95 -29.19
N PHE A 447 8.10 23.40 -30.43
CA PHE A 447 9.14 23.98 -31.29
C PHE A 447 9.58 25.38 -30.87
N GLN A 448 8.76 26.10 -30.11
CA GLN A 448 9.12 27.37 -29.48
C GLN A 448 9.90 27.16 -28.19
N VAL A 449 9.64 26.05 -27.48
CA VAL A 449 10.41 25.62 -26.31
C VAL A 449 11.81 25.18 -26.72
N ASP A 450 11.90 24.30 -27.71
CA ASP A 450 13.16 23.84 -28.27
C ASP A 450 13.04 23.49 -29.77
N PRO A 451 13.98 23.93 -30.62
CA PRO A 451 13.93 23.64 -32.06
C PRO A 451 13.88 22.15 -32.42
N SER A 452 14.35 21.24 -31.55
CA SER A 452 14.21 19.78 -31.78
C SER A 452 12.75 19.32 -31.83
N GLY A 453 11.85 20.02 -31.12
CA GLY A 453 10.48 19.58 -30.89
C GLY A 453 10.35 18.35 -30.00
N GLU A 454 11.42 17.90 -29.34
CA GLU A 454 11.43 16.71 -28.46
C GLU A 454 11.26 17.06 -26.97
N ILE A 455 11.13 18.35 -26.66
CA ILE A 455 10.97 18.89 -25.32
C ILE A 455 9.67 19.68 -25.25
N ILE A 456 8.80 19.33 -24.32
CA ILE A 456 7.59 20.09 -24.02
C ILE A 456 7.69 20.77 -22.64
N GLU A 457 7.01 21.89 -22.48
CA GLU A 457 6.95 22.64 -21.23
C GLU A 457 5.52 22.73 -20.70
N LEU A 458 5.32 22.34 -19.43
CA LEU A 458 4.04 22.54 -18.74
C LEU A 458 4.11 23.84 -17.93
N VAL A 459 3.57 24.90 -18.50
CA VAL A 459 3.67 26.27 -17.97
C VAL A 459 3.03 26.43 -16.58
N LYS A 460 1.98 25.65 -16.28
CA LYS A 460 1.27 25.70 -14.99
C LYS A 460 1.84 24.74 -13.93
N GLY A 461 3.03 24.19 -14.17
CA GLY A 461 3.66 23.19 -13.29
C GLY A 461 3.23 21.77 -13.60
N GLY A 462 3.65 20.83 -12.74
CA GLY A 462 3.40 19.41 -12.94
C GLY A 462 1.91 19.04 -12.86
N CYS A 463 1.40 18.33 -13.88
CA CYS A 463 0.05 17.79 -13.94
C CYS A 463 0.06 16.29 -14.34
N PRO A 464 -1.08 15.58 -14.32
CA PRO A 464 -1.21 14.21 -14.86
C PRO A 464 -1.02 14.13 -16.39
N TRP A 465 0.21 14.37 -16.88
CA TRP A 465 0.47 14.57 -18.31
C TRP A 465 0.69 13.29 -19.12
N LYS A 466 1.17 12.21 -18.49
CA LYS A 466 1.72 11.03 -19.19
C LYS A 466 0.73 10.42 -20.17
N GLU A 467 -0.43 10.03 -19.68
CA GLU A 467 -1.44 9.34 -20.48
C GLU A 467 -1.96 10.20 -21.63
N HIS A 468 -2.25 11.48 -21.36
CA HIS A 468 -2.63 12.44 -22.39
C HIS A 468 -1.54 12.57 -23.46
N LEU A 469 -0.27 12.62 -23.06
CA LEU A 469 0.84 12.69 -24.01
C LEU A 469 0.83 11.48 -24.96
N TYR A 470 0.72 10.25 -24.44
CA TYR A 470 0.68 9.06 -25.30
C TYR A 470 -0.50 9.07 -26.27
N HIS A 471 -1.70 9.45 -25.80
CA HIS A 471 -2.87 9.54 -26.67
C HIS A 471 -2.70 10.60 -27.75
N LEU A 472 -2.18 11.78 -27.41
CA LEU A 472 -2.00 12.89 -28.35
C LEU A 472 -0.86 12.64 -29.35
N GLU A 473 0.22 11.99 -28.91
CA GLU A 473 1.35 11.62 -29.78
C GLU A 473 0.95 10.61 -30.85
N SER A 474 -0.04 9.75 -30.60
CA SER A 474 -0.53 8.79 -31.60
C SER A 474 -1.06 9.46 -32.88
N GLY A 475 -1.52 10.72 -32.77
CA GLY A 475 -2.00 11.53 -33.89
C GLY A 475 -0.92 12.36 -34.59
N LEU A 476 0.33 12.33 -34.12
CA LEU A 476 1.45 13.06 -34.74
C LEU A 476 2.07 12.23 -35.88
N SER A 477 2.62 12.91 -36.90
CA SER A 477 3.33 12.26 -38.01
C SER A 477 4.58 11.47 -37.57
N SER A 478 5.09 11.73 -36.36
CA SER A 478 6.20 10.98 -35.76
C SER A 478 5.88 10.70 -34.29
N PRO A 479 5.14 9.61 -34.00
CA PRO A 479 4.81 9.21 -32.64
C PRO A 479 6.07 8.90 -31.83
N GLY A 480 6.04 9.16 -30.53
CA GLY A 480 7.13 8.81 -29.61
C GLY A 480 8.34 9.75 -29.64
N THR A 481 8.21 10.93 -30.22
CA THR A 481 9.30 11.91 -30.38
C THR A 481 9.58 12.73 -29.13
N ILE A 482 8.61 12.91 -28.22
CA ILE A 482 8.86 13.70 -27.01
C ILE A 482 9.73 12.89 -26.04
N ALA A 483 10.91 13.42 -25.74
CA ALA A 483 11.88 12.80 -24.84
C ALA A 483 11.79 13.38 -23.42
N PHE A 484 11.47 14.67 -23.30
CA PHE A 484 11.47 15.38 -22.02
C PHE A 484 10.24 16.26 -21.82
N VAL A 485 9.80 16.32 -20.57
CA VAL A 485 8.82 17.28 -20.07
C VAL A 485 9.50 18.14 -19.01
N ILE A 486 9.50 19.47 -19.21
CA ILE A 486 9.98 20.42 -18.21
C ILE A 486 8.81 21.16 -17.55
N TYR A 487 8.89 21.37 -16.23
CA TYR A 487 7.85 22.02 -15.46
C TYR A 487 8.37 22.45 -14.09
N THR A 488 7.66 23.34 -13.40
CA THR A 488 7.95 23.70 -12.01
C THR A 488 7.23 22.79 -11.02
N ASP A 489 7.92 22.40 -9.94
CA ASP A 489 7.28 21.76 -8.80
C ASP A 489 6.62 22.79 -7.86
N GLN A 490 6.00 22.30 -6.78
CA GLN A 490 5.32 23.15 -5.80
C GLN A 490 6.26 24.13 -5.07
N ALA A 491 7.57 23.87 -5.06
CA ALA A 491 8.58 24.76 -4.48
C ALA A 491 9.18 25.72 -5.54
N GLY A 492 8.63 25.75 -6.76
CA GLY A 492 9.10 26.57 -7.86
C GLY A 492 10.42 26.08 -8.47
N GLN A 493 10.90 24.89 -8.10
CA GLN A 493 12.11 24.31 -8.69
C GLN A 493 11.76 23.65 -10.02
N TRP A 494 12.63 23.81 -11.01
CA TRP A 494 12.41 23.25 -12.33
C TRP A 494 12.76 21.77 -12.35
N ARG A 495 11.90 20.99 -13.00
CA ARG A 495 12.05 19.56 -13.23
C ARG A 495 12.32 19.33 -14.70
N VAL A 496 13.21 18.40 -14.99
CA VAL A 496 13.38 17.78 -16.29
C VAL A 496 13.04 16.31 -16.11
N GLN A 497 11.89 15.89 -16.62
CA GLN A 497 11.40 14.52 -16.48
C GLN A 497 11.45 13.83 -17.84
N CYS A 498 12.07 12.65 -17.87
CA CYS A 498 12.12 11.82 -19.06
C CYS A 498 10.76 11.18 -19.31
N VAL A 499 10.34 11.15 -20.58
CA VAL A 499 9.14 10.41 -20.99
C VAL A 499 9.46 8.91 -20.96
N PRO A 500 8.64 8.08 -20.27
CA PRO A 500 8.79 6.63 -20.31
C PRO A 500 8.66 6.07 -21.74
N LYS A 501 9.14 4.85 -21.99
CA LYS A 501 8.90 4.16 -23.27
C LYS A 501 7.42 3.80 -23.46
N GLU A 502 6.80 3.34 -22.37
CA GLU A 502 5.39 2.97 -22.28
C GLU A 502 4.80 3.53 -20.98
N LEU A 503 3.48 3.70 -20.91
CA LEU A 503 2.79 4.41 -19.82
C LEU A 503 3.17 3.93 -18.42
N HIS A 504 3.32 2.62 -18.23
CA HIS A 504 3.65 1.97 -16.95
C HIS A 504 5.11 1.50 -16.84
N SER A 505 5.94 1.78 -17.85
CA SER A 505 7.34 1.36 -17.85
C SER A 505 8.21 2.25 -16.96
N PHE A 506 9.16 1.63 -16.25
CA PHE A 506 10.23 2.35 -15.56
C PHE A 506 11.38 2.76 -16.50
N GLN A 507 11.37 2.29 -17.75
CA GLN A 507 12.37 2.66 -18.74
C GLN A 507 11.99 3.99 -19.41
N SER A 508 12.91 4.94 -19.42
CA SER A 508 12.77 6.20 -20.16
C SER A 508 13.09 6.02 -21.65
N ARG A 509 12.43 6.78 -22.54
CA ARG A 509 12.82 6.90 -23.96
C ARG A 509 14.26 7.36 -24.08
N LEU A 510 14.62 8.37 -23.29
CA LEU A 510 15.98 8.88 -23.16
C LEU A 510 16.24 9.26 -21.68
N PRO A 511 16.90 8.39 -20.89
CA PRO A 511 17.26 8.73 -19.52
C PRO A 511 18.36 9.78 -19.48
N LEU A 512 18.40 10.58 -18.40
CA LEU A 512 19.50 11.53 -18.16
C LEU A 512 20.86 10.79 -18.11
N PRO A 513 21.97 11.47 -18.48
CA PRO A 513 23.29 10.88 -18.63
C PRO A 513 23.72 10.10 -17.40
N GLU A 514 24.28 8.92 -17.62
CA GLU A 514 24.76 8.05 -16.53
C GLU A 514 25.72 8.79 -15.56
N PRO A 515 26.68 9.62 -16.02
CA PRO A 515 27.56 10.35 -15.11
C PRO A 515 26.85 11.30 -14.15
N TRP A 516 25.62 11.73 -14.47
CA TRP A 516 24.86 12.65 -13.62
C TRP A 516 24.06 11.94 -12.53
N ARG A 517 23.77 10.65 -12.71
CA ARG A 517 22.79 9.92 -11.91
C ARG A 517 23.22 9.79 -10.45
N GLY A 518 22.32 10.16 -9.54
CA GLY A 518 22.58 10.15 -8.10
C GLY A 518 23.38 11.35 -7.59
N LEU A 519 23.86 12.23 -8.47
CA LEU A 519 24.55 13.46 -8.09
C LEU A 519 23.56 14.57 -7.75
N ARG A 520 24.06 15.54 -6.96
CA ARG A 520 23.30 16.68 -6.43
C ARG A 520 24.18 17.91 -6.37
N ASP A 521 23.54 19.07 -6.43
CA ASP A 521 24.14 20.38 -6.17
C ASP A 521 25.51 20.56 -6.87
N GLU A 522 26.54 21.04 -6.17
CA GLU A 522 27.83 21.39 -6.76
C GLU A 522 28.54 20.22 -7.45
N ALA A 523 28.34 18.98 -6.98
CA ALA A 523 28.91 17.80 -7.61
C ALA A 523 28.28 17.54 -8.98
N LEU A 524 26.98 17.80 -9.12
CA LEU A 524 26.28 17.70 -10.40
C LEU A 524 26.64 18.87 -11.31
N ASP A 525 26.80 20.08 -10.79
CA ASP A 525 27.26 21.24 -11.57
C ASP A 525 28.63 20.96 -12.21
N GLN A 526 29.56 20.40 -11.44
CA GLN A 526 30.91 20.06 -11.91
C GLN A 526 30.90 19.01 -13.02
N VAL A 527 30.09 17.96 -12.89
CA VAL A 527 30.05 16.85 -13.86
C VAL A 527 29.22 17.20 -15.09
N SER A 528 28.15 17.97 -14.94
CA SER A 528 27.29 18.38 -16.06
C SER A 528 27.81 19.59 -16.82
N GLY A 529 28.62 20.44 -16.18
CA GLY A 529 28.99 21.75 -16.70
C GLY A 529 27.83 22.75 -16.71
N ILE A 530 26.71 22.44 -16.04
CA ILE A 530 25.50 23.27 -15.98
C ILE A 530 25.35 23.78 -14.53
N PRO A 531 25.61 25.07 -14.26
CA PRO A 531 25.56 25.59 -12.90
C PRO A 531 24.11 25.76 -12.39
N GLY A 532 23.87 25.38 -11.14
CA GLY A 532 22.56 25.51 -10.48
C GLY A 532 21.69 24.26 -10.56
N CYS A 533 22.28 23.10 -10.83
CA CYS A 533 21.61 21.81 -10.72
C CYS A 533 21.23 21.51 -9.26
N VAL A 534 20.14 20.79 -9.07
CA VAL A 534 19.63 20.39 -7.76
C VAL A 534 19.88 18.90 -7.53
N PHE A 535 19.45 18.04 -8.47
CA PHE A 535 19.74 16.60 -8.43
C PHE A 535 19.45 15.90 -9.77
N VAL A 536 19.96 14.69 -9.93
CA VAL A 536 19.44 13.68 -10.88
C VAL A 536 19.18 12.38 -10.15
N HIS A 537 18.02 11.76 -10.37
CA HIS A 537 17.70 10.47 -9.76
C HIS A 537 18.68 9.38 -10.22
N THR A 538 18.94 8.37 -9.38
CA THR A 538 19.92 7.30 -9.67
C THR A 538 19.59 6.49 -10.93
N SER A 539 18.32 6.35 -11.30
CA SER A 539 17.92 5.74 -12.57
C SER A 539 17.89 6.72 -13.77
N GLY A 540 18.10 8.02 -13.54
CA GLY A 540 18.15 9.03 -14.59
C GLY A 540 16.80 9.47 -15.14
N PHE A 541 15.67 9.02 -14.59
CA PHE A 541 14.34 9.36 -15.14
C PHE A 541 13.89 10.80 -14.86
N ILE A 542 14.51 11.49 -13.91
CA ILE A 542 14.16 12.86 -13.54
C ILE A 542 15.36 13.60 -12.96
N GLY A 543 15.46 14.88 -13.28
CA GLY A 543 16.42 15.83 -12.73
C GLY A 543 15.75 17.12 -12.26
N GLY A 544 16.50 17.93 -11.54
CA GLY A 544 16.07 19.22 -11.04
C GLY A 544 17.10 20.31 -11.27
N HIS A 545 16.62 21.52 -11.59
CA HIS A 545 17.42 22.72 -11.78
C HIS A 545 16.74 23.92 -11.10
N ARG A 546 17.52 24.93 -10.70
CA ARG A 546 16.98 26.16 -10.08
C ARG A 546 16.26 27.09 -11.05
N THR A 547 16.54 26.96 -12.34
CA THR A 547 16.05 27.83 -13.42
C THR A 547 15.50 27.02 -14.59
N ARG A 548 14.59 27.64 -15.36
CA ARG A 548 14.00 27.08 -16.57
C ARG A 548 15.07 26.75 -17.60
N GLU A 549 15.93 27.71 -17.87
CA GLU A 549 16.98 27.61 -18.89
C GLU A 549 17.99 26.51 -18.56
N GLY A 550 18.29 26.29 -17.28
CA GLY A 550 19.16 25.19 -16.89
C GLY A 550 18.48 23.82 -16.97
N ALA A 551 17.19 23.69 -16.63
CA ALA A 551 16.46 22.44 -16.88
C ALA A 551 16.41 22.11 -18.38
N LEU A 552 16.19 23.12 -19.22
CA LEU A 552 16.24 23.01 -20.67
C LEU A 552 17.66 22.65 -21.15
N SER A 553 18.70 23.22 -20.54
CA SER A 553 20.10 22.89 -20.86
C SER A 553 20.44 21.44 -20.52
N MET A 554 19.93 20.93 -19.39
CA MET A 554 20.08 19.51 -19.02
C MET A 554 19.42 18.60 -20.07
N ALA A 555 18.19 18.92 -20.50
CA ALA A 555 17.49 18.17 -21.55
C ALA A 555 18.26 18.21 -22.88
N ARG A 556 18.71 19.38 -23.32
CA ARG A 556 19.50 19.57 -24.56
C ARG A 556 20.81 18.81 -24.55
N ALA A 557 21.58 18.89 -23.46
CA ALA A 557 22.82 18.15 -23.31
C ALA A 557 22.59 16.64 -23.36
N THR A 558 21.44 16.17 -22.84
CA THR A 558 21.04 14.76 -22.96
C THR A 558 20.68 14.38 -24.40
N LEU A 559 19.90 15.21 -25.11
CA LEU A 559 19.59 15.00 -26.54
C LEU A 559 20.85 14.95 -27.40
N ALA A 560 21.83 15.82 -27.14
CA ALA A 560 23.08 15.85 -27.88
C ALA A 560 23.89 14.55 -27.75
N GLN A 561 23.84 13.89 -26.58
CA GLN A 561 24.50 12.59 -26.38
C GLN A 561 23.84 11.47 -27.18
N ARG A 562 22.54 11.56 -27.49
CA ARG A 562 21.85 10.60 -28.38
C ARG A 562 22.39 10.64 -29.81
N ALA A 563 22.88 11.80 -30.27
CA ALA A 563 23.40 12.00 -31.61
C ALA A 563 24.88 11.59 -31.78
N ALA A 564 25.60 11.36 -30.69
CA ALA A 564 26.99 10.89 -30.74
C ALA A 564 27.04 9.35 -30.78
N PRO A 565 27.74 8.72 -31.74
CA PRO A 565 27.92 7.28 -31.74
C PRO A 565 28.66 6.84 -30.48
N MET A 566 28.06 5.94 -29.71
CA MET A 566 28.69 5.30 -28.55
C MET A 566 29.95 4.55 -29.03
N PRO A 567 31.14 4.79 -28.43
CA PRO A 567 32.29 3.94 -28.69
C PRO A 567 31.98 2.52 -28.19
N PRO A 568 32.43 1.47 -28.90
CA PRO A 568 32.15 0.08 -28.53
C PRO A 568 32.69 -0.22 -27.14
N THR A 569 31.80 -0.62 -26.23
CA THR A 569 32.17 -1.13 -24.91
C THR A 569 32.87 -2.48 -25.09
N ASN A 570 34.19 -2.49 -24.90
CA ASN A 570 34.97 -3.72 -24.76
C ASN A 570 34.50 -4.49 -23.52
N SER A 571 33.73 -5.55 -23.73
CA SER A 571 33.44 -6.56 -22.74
C SER A 571 34.65 -7.49 -22.60
N LEU A 572 35.53 -7.17 -21.66
CA LEU A 572 36.53 -8.08 -21.13
C LEU A 572 36.71 -7.76 -19.64
N VAL A 573 36.15 -8.58 -18.75
CA VAL A 573 36.89 -9.28 -17.67
C VAL A 573 36.08 -10.54 -17.33
N GLN A 574 36.82 -11.65 -17.26
CA GLN A 574 36.43 -13.05 -17.09
C GLN A 574 35.74 -13.37 -15.77
#